data_AF-A0A9P6V264-F1
#
_entry.id   AF-A0A9P6V264-F1
#
_cell.length_a   1.000
_cell.length_b   1.000
_cell.length_c   1.000
_cell.angle_alpha   90.00
_cell.angle_beta   90.00
_cell.angle_gamma   90.00
#
_symmetry.space_group_name_H-M   'P 1'
#
loop_
_entity.id
_entity.type
_entity.pdbx_description
1 polymer ?
#
loop_
_entity_poly.entity_id
_entity_poly.type
_entity_poly.pdbx_seq_one_letter_code
_entity_poly.pdbx_strand_id
1 'polypeptide(L)'
;MVESESDTILANAQTVNVAFLVVGDPFGATTHTDLVIRAKELAIPVETIHNASIMNAIGACGLQLYNFGQTISMVWFTETWRPDSWYPRVKENRDIGLHTLCLLDIKVKEQSLENMARGRLIYEPPRFMTVNTCLEQMLEIEENRGENAYGPETLAIGCVRLGTSTQLFVMHVMEAEMVRGFCPVKYQAKFDEIYKRDYES
;
A
#
# COMPACT_ATOMS: atom_id res chain seq x y z
N MET A 1 -3.83 -18.90 1.47
CA MET A 1 -2.99 -17.71 1.75
C MET A 1 -1.53 -18.18 1.71
N VAL A 2 -0.57 -17.41 1.18
CA VAL A 2 0.81 -17.90 0.99
C VAL A 2 1.42 -18.44 2.29
N GLU A 3 1.09 -17.83 3.42
CA GLU A 3 1.54 -18.21 4.77
C GLU A 3 0.88 -19.50 5.30
N SER A 4 -0.36 -19.78 4.87
CA SER A 4 -1.13 -20.96 5.30
C SER A 4 -0.95 -22.16 4.35
N GLU A 5 -0.37 -21.95 3.17
CA GLU A 5 -0.18 -22.96 2.12
C GLU A 5 1.29 -23.11 1.73
N SER A 6 2.22 -22.60 2.55
CA SER A 6 3.67 -22.68 2.31
C SER A 6 4.13 -24.11 2.06
N ASP A 7 3.56 -25.07 2.78
CA ASP A 7 3.95 -26.47 2.73
C ASP A 7 3.60 -27.09 1.37
N THR A 8 2.49 -26.65 0.78
CA THR A 8 2.08 -27.03 -0.58
C THR A 8 2.99 -26.40 -1.62
N ILE A 9 3.40 -25.15 -1.43
CA ILE A 9 4.29 -24.43 -2.35
C ILE A 9 5.70 -25.05 -2.33
N LEU A 10 6.18 -25.45 -1.15
CA LEU A 10 7.50 -26.08 -0.98
C LEU A 10 7.47 -27.59 -1.23
N ALA A 11 6.29 -28.19 -1.43
CA ALA A 11 6.15 -29.61 -1.68
C ALA A 11 6.95 -30.03 -2.91
N ASN A 12 7.82 -31.04 -2.75
CA ASN A 12 8.71 -31.56 -3.80
C ASN A 12 9.73 -30.56 -4.36
N ALA A 13 9.86 -29.35 -3.82
CA ALA A 13 10.85 -28.38 -4.29
C ALA A 13 12.31 -28.84 -4.08
N GLN A 14 12.52 -29.92 -3.34
CA GLN A 14 13.81 -30.63 -3.23
C GLN A 14 14.17 -31.47 -4.46
N THR A 15 13.18 -31.91 -5.24
CA THR A 15 13.36 -32.86 -6.34
C THR A 15 12.97 -32.29 -7.70
N VAL A 16 12.19 -31.20 -7.72
CA VAL A 16 11.78 -30.51 -8.95
C VAL A 16 11.96 -29.01 -8.82
N ASN A 17 12.15 -28.34 -9.96
CA ASN A 17 12.19 -26.88 -10.01
C ASN A 17 10.78 -26.30 -9.86
N VAL A 18 10.57 -25.49 -8.82
CA VAL A 18 9.29 -24.81 -8.54
C VAL A 18 9.48 -23.29 -8.70
N ALA A 19 8.58 -22.64 -9.42
CA ALA A 19 8.58 -21.19 -9.58
C ALA A 19 7.38 -20.58 -8.83
N PHE A 20 7.65 -19.57 -8.00
CA PHE A 20 6.63 -18.81 -7.27
C PHE A 20 6.58 -17.38 -7.81
N LEU A 21 5.50 -17.06 -8.53
CA LEU A 21 5.32 -15.76 -9.18
C LEU A 21 4.48 -14.83 -8.30
N VAL A 22 5.00 -13.62 -8.08
CA VAL A 22 4.38 -12.58 -7.25
C VAL A 22 4.25 -11.29 -8.05
N VAL A 23 3.31 -10.44 -7.64
CA VAL A 23 3.15 -9.11 -8.24
C VAL A 23 4.23 -8.19 -7.68
N GLY A 24 4.97 -7.53 -8.57
CA GLY A 24 6.05 -6.63 -8.19
C GLY A 24 7.30 -7.39 -7.76
N ASP A 25 8.02 -6.85 -6.77
CA ASP A 25 9.22 -7.45 -6.22
C ASP A 25 8.91 -8.35 -5.01
N PRO A 26 9.51 -9.54 -4.91
CA PRO A 26 9.29 -10.46 -3.79
C PRO A 26 9.57 -9.86 -2.40
N PHE A 27 10.40 -8.84 -2.27
CA PHE A 27 10.76 -8.24 -0.98
C PHE A 27 10.36 -6.77 -0.84
N GLY A 28 9.74 -6.17 -1.86
CA GLY A 28 9.43 -4.75 -1.89
C GLY A 28 8.45 -4.29 -0.80
N ALA A 29 7.47 -5.11 -0.43
CA ALA A 29 6.48 -4.81 0.62
C ALA A 29 5.62 -6.05 0.93
N THR A 30 6.24 -7.23 0.97
CA THR A 30 5.52 -8.50 1.13
C THR A 30 6.05 -9.29 2.33
N THR A 31 5.29 -10.28 2.77
CA THR A 31 5.69 -11.22 3.82
C THR A 31 6.45 -12.44 3.27
N HIS A 32 6.83 -12.45 1.99
CA HIS A 32 7.43 -13.63 1.33
C HIS A 32 8.82 -14.00 1.85
N THR A 33 9.45 -13.15 2.66
CA THR A 33 10.69 -13.51 3.39
C THR A 33 10.50 -14.75 4.27
N ASP A 34 9.32 -14.94 4.87
CA ASP A 34 9.02 -16.13 5.67
C ASP A 34 9.11 -17.43 4.84
N LEU A 35 8.61 -17.40 3.60
CA LEU A 35 8.70 -18.54 2.68
C LEU A 35 10.17 -18.90 2.36
N VAL A 36 11.02 -17.89 2.20
CA VAL A 36 12.47 -18.09 1.97
C VAL A 36 13.15 -18.67 3.21
N ILE A 37 12.76 -18.23 4.40
CA ILE A 37 13.28 -18.78 5.67
C ILE A 37 12.91 -20.27 5.79
N ARG A 38 11.64 -20.62 5.61
CA ARG A 38 11.18 -22.03 5.66
C ARG A 38 11.87 -22.91 4.62
N ALA A 39 12.05 -22.40 3.40
CA ALA A 39 12.77 -23.12 2.35
C ALA A 39 14.24 -23.42 2.76
N LYS A 40 14.92 -22.44 3.38
CA LYS A 40 16.28 -22.61 3.89
C LYS A 40 16.35 -23.61 5.05
N GLU A 41 15.39 -23.59 5.97
CA GLU A 41 15.30 -24.56 7.07
C GLU A 41 15.13 -26.00 6.55
N LEU A 42 14.41 -26.16 5.44
CA LEU A 42 14.26 -27.43 4.74
C LEU A 42 15.43 -27.78 3.82
N ALA A 43 16.50 -26.96 3.78
CA ALA A 43 17.63 -27.08 2.86
C ALA A 43 17.26 -27.08 1.37
N ILE A 44 16.19 -26.37 1.00
CA ILE A 44 15.77 -26.18 -0.39
C ILE A 44 16.59 -25.02 -0.98
N PRO A 45 17.30 -25.21 -2.10
CA PRO A 45 17.96 -24.09 -2.80
C PRO A 45 16.93 -23.07 -3.28
N VAL A 46 17.16 -21.79 -2.97
CA VAL A 46 16.27 -20.69 -3.38
C VAL A 46 17.07 -19.70 -4.23
N GLU A 47 16.54 -19.40 -5.41
CA GLU A 47 16.99 -18.30 -6.25
C GLU A 47 15.90 -17.22 -6.27
N THR A 48 16.29 -15.95 -6.12
CA THR A 48 15.35 -14.82 -6.18
C THR A 48 15.60 -13.99 -7.43
N ILE A 49 14.56 -13.79 -8.23
CA ILE A 49 14.56 -12.91 -9.40
C ILE A 49 13.80 -11.64 -9.04
N HIS A 50 14.51 -10.51 -8.99
CA HIS A 50 13.95 -9.22 -8.64
C HIS A 50 13.13 -8.59 -9.77
N ASN A 51 12.23 -7.67 -9.40
CA ASN A 51 11.41 -6.91 -10.35
C ASN A 51 11.17 -5.48 -9.86
N ALA A 52 10.39 -4.69 -10.60
CA ALA A 52 9.93 -3.38 -10.16
C ALA A 52 9.01 -3.50 -8.92
N SER A 53 9.10 -2.53 -8.01
CA SER A 53 8.33 -2.46 -6.77
C SER A 53 7.56 -1.14 -6.69
N ILE A 54 6.47 -1.09 -5.91
CA ILE A 54 5.84 0.21 -5.62
C ILE A 54 6.82 1.14 -4.88
N MET A 55 7.73 0.58 -4.09
CA MET A 55 8.71 1.33 -3.28
C MET A 55 9.67 2.18 -4.13
N ASN A 56 10.06 1.69 -5.31
CA ASN A 56 10.92 2.46 -6.22
C ASN A 56 10.11 3.17 -7.31
N ALA A 57 9.04 2.54 -7.82
CA ALA A 57 8.21 3.13 -8.87
C ALA A 57 7.54 4.44 -8.42
N ILE A 58 7.28 4.63 -7.11
CA ILE A 58 6.63 5.85 -6.60
C ILE A 58 7.38 7.13 -6.95
N GLY A 59 8.69 7.06 -7.23
CA GLY A 59 9.47 8.21 -7.72
C GLY A 59 8.89 8.84 -9.00
N ALA A 60 8.07 8.10 -9.75
CA ALA A 60 7.33 8.62 -10.91
C ALA A 60 6.33 9.73 -10.56
N CYS A 61 5.96 9.93 -9.29
CA CYS A 61 5.16 11.07 -8.86
C CYS A 61 5.95 12.40 -8.79
N GLY A 62 7.25 12.37 -9.09
CA GLY A 62 8.14 13.54 -9.08
C GLY A 62 8.91 13.72 -7.76
N LEU A 63 8.51 13.03 -6.69
CA LEU A 63 9.19 13.10 -5.40
C LEU A 63 10.49 12.28 -5.41
N GLN A 64 11.54 12.85 -4.81
CA GLN A 64 12.83 12.17 -4.69
C GLN A 64 12.74 11.00 -3.71
N LEU A 65 13.10 9.80 -4.17
CA LEU A 65 13.07 8.58 -3.36
C LEU A 65 13.92 8.69 -2.08
N TYR A 66 15.03 9.42 -2.11
CA TYR A 66 15.89 9.66 -0.95
C TYR A 66 15.21 10.46 0.17
N ASN A 67 14.12 11.16 -0.13
CA ASN A 67 13.35 11.95 0.84
C ASN A 67 12.11 11.20 1.34
N PHE A 68 11.97 9.90 1.09
CA PHE A 68 10.93 9.08 1.73
C PHE A 68 11.44 8.51 3.05
N GLY A 69 10.65 8.69 4.11
CA GLY A 69 10.90 8.12 5.43
C GLY A 69 10.26 6.74 5.59
N GLN A 70 9.83 6.42 6.81
CA GLN A 70 9.20 5.14 7.11
C GLN A 70 7.88 4.98 6.34
N THR A 71 7.77 3.92 5.52
CA THR A 71 6.52 3.52 4.87
C THR A 71 5.51 3.01 5.89
N ILE A 72 4.22 3.31 5.67
CA ILE A 72 3.12 2.81 6.50
C ILE A 72 2.17 1.94 5.67
N SER A 73 1.40 1.11 6.37
CA SER A 73 0.29 0.35 5.78
C SER A 73 -1.02 0.79 6.42
N MET A 74 -1.95 1.29 5.61
CA MET A 74 -3.31 1.60 6.02
C MET A 74 -4.17 0.34 5.93
N VAL A 75 -5.00 0.10 6.94
CA VAL A 75 -5.93 -1.03 7.01
C VAL A 75 -7.36 -0.52 7.10
N TRP A 76 -8.35 -1.30 6.67
CA TRP A 76 -9.74 -0.91 6.85
C TRP A 76 -10.12 -0.82 8.33
N PHE A 77 -10.81 0.27 8.67
CA PHE A 77 -11.49 0.40 9.95
C PHE A 77 -12.75 -0.46 9.97
N THR A 78 -13.02 -1.02 11.14
CA THR A 78 -14.30 -1.64 11.46
C THR A 78 -14.98 -0.84 12.58
N GLU A 79 -16.23 -1.16 12.88
CA GLU A 79 -16.96 -0.48 13.97
C GLU A 79 -16.24 -0.59 15.32
N THR A 80 -15.55 -1.70 15.56
CA THR A 80 -14.90 -2.02 16.83
C THR A 80 -13.38 -1.95 16.79
N TRP A 81 -12.77 -1.76 15.62
CA TRP A 81 -11.32 -1.77 15.45
C TRP A 81 -10.85 -0.68 14.49
N ARG A 82 -10.19 0.34 15.05
CA ARG A 82 -9.70 1.54 14.34
C ARG A 82 -8.24 1.78 14.72
N PRO A 83 -7.30 0.99 14.18
CA PRO A 83 -5.88 1.09 14.55
C PRO A 83 -5.24 2.36 13.98
N ASP A 84 -4.43 3.02 14.81
CA ASP A 84 -3.74 4.27 14.50
C ASP A 84 -2.22 4.15 14.70
N SER A 85 -1.69 2.93 14.80
CA SER A 85 -0.26 2.65 15.08
C SER A 85 0.69 3.20 14.01
N TRP A 86 0.18 3.51 12.82
CA TRP A 86 0.92 4.16 11.73
C TRP A 86 1.07 5.68 11.95
N TYR A 87 0.21 6.31 12.74
CA TYR A 87 0.16 7.76 12.92
C TYR A 87 1.48 8.37 13.42
N PRO A 88 2.15 7.82 14.47
CA PRO A 88 3.42 8.36 14.93
C PRO A 88 4.51 8.36 13.86
N ARG A 89 4.50 7.40 12.93
CA ARG A 89 5.49 7.33 11.84
C ARG A 89 5.27 8.42 10.80
N VAL A 90 4.01 8.73 10.48
CA VAL A 90 3.67 9.85 9.59
C VAL A 90 4.15 11.16 10.22
N LYS A 91 3.87 11.33 11.52
CA LYS A 91 4.30 12.50 12.28
C LYS A 91 5.82 12.62 12.31
N GLU A 92 6.53 11.55 12.65
CA GLU A 92 7.99 11.52 12.70
C GLU A 92 8.60 11.92 11.35
N ASN A 93 8.16 11.29 10.25
CA ASN A 93 8.62 11.63 8.91
C ASN A 93 8.39 13.12 8.61
N ARG A 94 7.20 13.66 8.91
CA ARG A 94 6.88 15.06 8.66
C ARG A 94 7.72 16.01 9.50
N ASP A 95 7.94 15.70 10.77
CA ASP A 95 8.71 16.54 11.69
C ASP A 95 10.17 16.70 11.23
N ILE A 96 10.71 15.74 10.48
CA ILE A 96 12.06 15.79 9.87
C ILE A 96 12.05 16.10 8.36
N GLY A 97 10.91 16.49 7.79
CA GLY A 97 10.80 16.92 6.39
C GLY A 97 10.81 15.81 5.35
N LEU A 98 10.54 14.56 5.74
CA LEU A 98 10.44 13.41 4.84
C LEU A 98 9.00 13.16 4.36
N HIS A 99 8.88 12.59 3.16
CA HIS A 99 7.65 12.07 2.60
C HIS A 99 7.29 10.73 3.23
N THR A 100 5.99 10.42 3.28
CA THR A 100 5.50 9.11 3.73
C THR A 100 4.79 8.40 2.59
N LEU A 101 5.28 7.21 2.22
CA LEU A 101 4.54 6.30 1.35
C LEU A 101 3.49 5.57 2.18
N CYS A 102 2.23 5.70 1.80
CA CYS A 102 1.12 4.97 2.41
C CYS A 102 0.66 3.84 1.49
N LEU A 103 0.89 2.60 1.92
CA LEU A 103 0.39 1.41 1.24
C LEU A 103 -1.05 1.14 1.67
N LEU A 104 -1.94 0.92 0.72
CA LEU A 104 -3.37 0.76 0.97
C LEU A 104 -3.76 -0.71 1.04
N ASP A 105 -4.67 -1.03 1.95
CA ASP A 105 -5.11 -2.40 2.22
C ASP A 105 -5.73 -3.08 0.98
N ILE A 106 -5.52 -4.39 0.91
CA ILE A 106 -6.03 -5.25 -0.16
C ILE A 106 -6.62 -6.50 0.49
N LYS A 107 -7.95 -6.64 0.37
CA LYS A 107 -8.68 -7.80 0.88
C LYS A 107 -9.01 -8.72 -0.29
N VAL A 108 -8.26 -9.80 -0.41
CA VAL A 108 -8.43 -10.81 -1.47
C VAL A 108 -8.73 -12.16 -0.82
N LYS A 109 -9.77 -12.85 -1.29
CA LYS A 109 -10.18 -14.17 -0.78
C LYS A 109 -10.45 -14.17 0.74
N GLU A 110 -11.03 -13.11 1.28
CA GLU A 110 -11.58 -13.14 2.64
C GLU A 110 -12.93 -13.88 2.64
N GLN A 111 -13.21 -14.64 3.71
CA GLN A 111 -14.54 -15.15 3.99
C GLN A 111 -15.25 -14.15 4.90
N SER A 112 -16.54 -13.92 4.68
CA SER A 112 -17.33 -13.16 5.67
C SER A 112 -17.33 -13.89 7.01
N LEU A 113 -17.43 -13.14 8.12
CA LEU A 113 -17.53 -13.72 9.46
C LEU A 113 -18.66 -14.75 9.55
N GLU A 114 -19.77 -14.51 8.86
CA GLU A 114 -20.91 -15.43 8.79
C GLU A 114 -20.56 -16.74 8.03
N ASN A 115 -19.86 -16.64 6.90
CA ASN A 115 -19.44 -17.81 6.13
C ASN A 115 -18.39 -18.62 6.89
N MET A 116 -17.44 -17.95 7.56
CA MET A 116 -16.44 -18.57 8.41
C MET A 116 -17.09 -19.29 9.60
N ALA A 117 -18.01 -18.62 10.31
CA ALA A 117 -18.73 -19.21 11.45
C ALA A 117 -19.58 -20.43 11.06
N ARG A 118 -20.02 -20.50 9.79
CA ARG A 118 -20.80 -21.64 9.24
C ARG A 118 -19.94 -22.67 8.49
N GLY A 119 -18.61 -22.53 8.50
CA GLY A 119 -17.70 -23.43 7.78
C GLY A 119 -17.88 -23.45 6.27
N ARG A 120 -18.47 -22.39 5.69
CA ARG A 120 -18.70 -22.28 4.25
C ARG A 120 -17.50 -21.61 3.59
N LEU A 121 -16.84 -22.32 2.67
CA LEU A 121 -15.74 -21.80 1.86
C LEU A 121 -16.24 -20.86 0.74
N ILE A 122 -16.95 -19.80 1.13
CA ILE A 122 -17.45 -18.77 0.22
C ILE A 122 -16.59 -17.53 0.41
N TYR A 123 -15.82 -17.21 -0.63
CA TYR A 123 -14.92 -16.07 -0.65
C TYR A 123 -15.61 -14.84 -1.24
N GLU A 124 -15.41 -13.70 -0.61
CA GLU A 124 -15.87 -12.42 -1.12
C GLU A 124 -15.02 -11.96 -2.32
N PRO A 125 -15.59 -11.15 -3.23
CA PRO A 125 -14.82 -10.54 -4.31
C PRO A 125 -13.68 -9.68 -3.73
N PRO A 126 -12.53 -9.61 -4.42
CA PRO A 126 -11.43 -8.74 -4.02
C PRO A 126 -11.86 -7.30 -3.81
N ARG A 127 -11.46 -6.71 -2.68
CA ARG A 127 -11.66 -5.30 -2.35
C ARG A 127 -10.30 -4.64 -2.22
N PHE A 128 -10.17 -3.47 -2.84
CA PHE A 128 -8.97 -2.63 -2.79
C PHE A 128 -9.32 -1.31 -2.15
N MET A 129 -8.54 -0.88 -1.16
CA MET A 129 -8.79 0.38 -0.48
C MET A 129 -8.54 1.52 -1.46
N THR A 130 -9.47 2.48 -1.47
CA THR A 130 -9.33 3.68 -2.31
C THR A 130 -8.53 4.73 -1.58
N VAL A 131 -7.94 5.67 -2.34
CA VAL A 131 -7.29 6.86 -1.78
C VAL A 131 -8.28 7.62 -0.88
N ASN A 132 -9.54 7.72 -1.30
CA ASN A 132 -10.62 8.39 -0.56
C ASN A 132 -10.81 7.81 0.84
N THR A 133 -10.98 6.49 0.94
CA THR A 133 -11.14 5.80 2.23
C THR A 133 -9.90 5.98 3.11
N CYS A 134 -8.70 5.93 2.53
CA CYS A 134 -7.47 6.21 3.28
C CYS A 134 -7.47 7.62 3.87
N LEU A 135 -7.81 8.63 3.07
CA LEU A 135 -7.86 10.03 3.51
C LEU A 135 -8.92 10.24 4.60
N GLU A 136 -10.10 9.63 4.48
CA GLU A 136 -11.15 9.65 5.51
C GLU A 136 -10.63 9.12 6.84
N GLN A 137 -10.05 7.92 6.83
CA GLN A 137 -9.51 7.30 8.04
C GLN A 137 -8.35 8.11 8.63
N MET A 138 -7.50 8.70 7.78
CA MET A 138 -6.43 9.56 8.24
C MET A 138 -6.98 10.78 8.99
N LEU A 139 -7.90 11.53 8.37
CA LEU A 139 -8.50 12.71 8.99
C LEU A 139 -9.27 12.38 10.27
N GLU A 140 -9.97 11.25 10.31
CA GLU A 140 -10.65 10.78 11.52
C GLU A 140 -9.66 10.57 12.67
N ILE A 141 -8.50 9.93 12.41
CA ILE A 141 -7.47 9.74 13.44
C ILE A 141 -6.83 11.07 13.87
N GLU A 142 -6.62 12.00 12.95
CA GLU A 142 -6.13 13.34 13.32
C GLU A 142 -7.13 14.08 14.20
N GLU A 143 -8.43 14.04 13.88
CA GLU A 143 -9.47 14.66 14.71
C GLU A 143 -9.49 14.07 16.13
N ASN A 144 -9.25 12.76 16.25
CA ASN A 144 -9.19 12.07 17.54
C ASN A 144 -7.89 12.36 18.33
N ARG A 145 -6.75 12.48 17.65
CA ARG A 145 -5.43 12.67 18.29
C ARG A 145 -5.07 14.12 18.53
N GLY A 146 -5.32 15.00 17.56
CA GLY A 146 -4.99 16.42 17.60
C GLY A 146 -3.49 16.72 17.75
N GLU A 147 -2.61 15.82 17.29
CA GLU A 147 -1.15 16.00 17.40
C GLU A 147 -0.54 16.73 16.19
N ASN A 148 -1.38 17.19 15.26
CA ASN A 148 -1.02 18.01 14.11
C ASN A 148 0.02 17.32 13.20
N ALA A 149 -0.10 16.01 13.00
CA ALA A 149 0.71 15.29 12.03
C ALA A 149 0.28 15.62 10.59
N TYR A 150 -1.01 15.87 10.39
CA TYR A 150 -1.58 16.34 9.14
C TYR A 150 -2.94 16.99 9.39
N GLY A 151 -3.66 17.32 8.32
CA GLY A 151 -4.96 17.97 8.42
C GLY A 151 -5.54 18.25 7.03
N PRO A 152 -6.75 18.85 6.95
CA PRO A 152 -7.44 19.08 5.68
C PRO A 152 -6.62 19.83 4.64
N GLU A 153 -5.78 20.77 5.06
CA GLU A 153 -4.89 21.56 4.18
C GLU A 153 -3.58 20.86 3.80
N THR A 154 -3.31 19.67 4.34
CA THR A 154 -2.08 18.92 4.02
C THR A 154 -2.15 18.44 2.57
N LEU A 155 -1.09 18.67 1.80
CA LEU A 155 -0.97 18.17 0.44
C LEU A 155 -0.69 16.66 0.44
N ALA A 156 -1.43 15.92 -0.38
CA ALA A 156 -1.25 14.50 -0.62
C ALA A 156 -1.25 14.20 -2.13
N ILE A 157 -0.54 13.14 -2.53
CA ILE A 157 -0.51 12.64 -3.91
C ILE A 157 -1.17 11.26 -3.96
N GLY A 158 -2.37 11.19 -4.52
CA GLY A 158 -3.03 9.93 -4.83
C GLY A 158 -2.40 9.30 -6.06
N CYS A 159 -1.85 8.08 -5.90
CA CYS A 159 -1.19 7.33 -6.96
C CYS A 159 -2.01 6.09 -7.31
N VAL A 160 -2.40 5.94 -8.58
CA VAL A 160 -3.31 4.87 -9.00
C VAL A 160 -2.76 4.15 -10.23
N ARG A 161 -2.79 2.81 -10.20
CA ARG A 161 -2.34 1.91 -11.30
C ARG A 161 -0.93 2.25 -11.81
N LEU A 162 -0.03 2.56 -10.88
CA LEU A 162 1.36 2.88 -11.16
C LEU A 162 2.04 1.77 -11.98
N GLY A 163 2.79 2.16 -13.01
CA GLY A 163 3.45 1.21 -13.92
C GLY A 163 2.57 0.71 -15.07
N THR A 164 1.34 1.21 -15.21
CA THR A 164 0.45 0.88 -16.34
C THR A 164 0.29 2.06 -17.30
N SER A 165 -0.22 1.81 -18.52
CA SER A 165 -0.58 2.87 -19.48
C SER A 165 -1.71 3.78 -19.00
N THR A 166 -2.41 3.37 -17.93
CA THR A 166 -3.51 4.13 -17.32
C THR A 166 -3.14 4.67 -15.94
N GLN A 167 -1.83 4.74 -15.63
CA GLN A 167 -1.35 5.32 -14.37
C GLN A 167 -1.85 6.75 -14.21
N LEU A 168 -2.09 7.14 -12.96
CA LEU A 168 -2.63 8.44 -12.62
C LEU A 168 -2.02 8.92 -11.31
N PHE A 169 -1.63 10.20 -11.31
CA PHE A 169 -1.24 10.94 -10.12
C PHE A 169 -2.17 12.13 -9.94
N VAL A 170 -2.68 12.31 -8.72
CA VAL A 170 -3.53 13.45 -8.38
C VAL A 170 -2.99 14.07 -7.09
N MET A 171 -2.49 15.30 -7.19
CA MET A 171 -2.07 16.09 -6.05
C MET A 171 -3.17 17.03 -5.60
N HIS A 172 -3.54 16.99 -4.33
CA HIS A 172 -4.50 17.92 -3.75
C HIS A 172 -4.35 17.98 -2.22
N VAL A 173 -4.97 18.99 -1.61
CA VAL A 173 -5.17 19.02 -0.16
C VAL A 173 -6.17 17.95 0.28
N MET A 174 -6.00 17.40 1.49
CA MET A 174 -6.80 16.31 2.07
C MET A 174 -8.26 16.67 2.39
N GLU A 175 -8.76 17.86 2.04
CA GLU A 175 -10.13 18.30 2.32
C GLU A 175 -11.23 17.30 1.92
N ALA A 176 -12.37 17.41 2.61
CA ALA A 176 -13.53 16.52 2.45
C ALA A 176 -14.06 16.40 1.01
N GLU A 177 -13.84 17.39 0.15
CA GLU A 177 -14.24 17.32 -1.27
C GLU A 177 -13.34 16.36 -2.09
N MET A 178 -12.04 16.30 -1.79
CA MET A 178 -11.14 15.32 -2.40
C MET A 178 -11.52 13.90 -1.97
N VAL A 179 -11.85 13.75 -0.69
CA VAL A 179 -12.39 12.54 -0.07
C VAL A 179 -13.68 12.07 -0.76
N ARG A 180 -14.56 12.96 -1.20
CA ARG A 180 -15.81 12.57 -1.88
C ARG A 180 -15.70 12.45 -3.40
N GLY A 181 -14.62 12.95 -4.00
CA GLY A 181 -14.59 13.27 -5.43
C GLY A 181 -13.29 12.93 -6.15
N PHE A 182 -12.51 11.93 -5.72
CA PHE A 182 -11.33 11.48 -6.48
C PHE A 182 -11.76 10.98 -7.86
N CYS A 183 -11.79 11.90 -8.83
CA CYS A 183 -12.17 11.66 -10.20
C CYS A 183 -10.90 11.82 -11.06
N PRO A 184 -10.40 10.73 -11.66
CA PRO A 184 -9.17 10.70 -12.43
C PRO A 184 -9.01 11.79 -13.50
N VAL A 185 -10.11 12.23 -14.09
CA VAL A 185 -10.08 13.10 -15.28
C VAL A 185 -9.96 14.59 -14.89
N LYS A 186 -10.44 14.99 -13.71
CA LYS A 186 -10.59 16.41 -13.36
C LYS A 186 -9.30 17.06 -12.84
N TYR A 187 -8.35 16.28 -12.34
CA TYR A 187 -7.21 16.81 -11.57
C TYR A 187 -5.84 16.63 -12.23
N GLN A 188 -5.75 15.97 -13.39
CA GLN A 188 -4.50 15.82 -14.15
C GLN A 188 -3.86 17.19 -14.49
N ALA A 189 -4.69 18.17 -14.89
CA ALA A 189 -4.22 19.50 -15.26
C ALA A 189 -3.52 20.26 -14.11
N LYS A 190 -3.92 20.04 -12.86
CA LYS A 190 -3.35 20.71 -11.68
C LYS A 190 -2.00 20.10 -11.26
N PHE A 191 -1.81 18.80 -11.51
CA PHE A 191 -0.52 18.13 -11.33
C PHE A 191 0.51 18.66 -12.35
N ASP A 192 0.10 18.80 -13.61
CA ASP A 192 1.00 19.28 -14.68
C ASP A 192 1.49 20.72 -14.43
N GLU A 193 0.67 21.62 -13.88
CA GLU A 193 1.09 22.99 -13.52
C GLU A 193 2.15 23.02 -12.41
N ILE A 194 1.97 22.21 -11.36
CA ILE A 194 2.89 22.18 -10.21
C ILE A 194 4.21 21.49 -10.59
N TYR A 195 4.14 20.40 -11.36
CA TYR A 195 5.34 19.72 -11.87
C TYR A 195 6.21 20.67 -12.69
N LYS A 196 5.59 21.48 -13.57
CA LYS A 196 6.31 22.52 -14.33
C LYS A 196 6.94 23.58 -13.42
N ARG A 197 6.23 24.02 -12.40
CA ARG A 197 6.73 25.03 -11.45
C ARG A 197 7.95 24.52 -10.67
N ASP A 198 7.91 23.27 -10.22
CA ASP A 198 8.88 22.75 -9.25
C ASP A 198 10.06 21.99 -9.92
N TYR A 199 9.93 21.56 -11.18
CA TYR A 199 10.92 20.69 -11.84
C TYR A 199 11.32 21.10 -13.27
N GLU A 200 10.69 22.10 -13.89
CA GLU A 200 11.09 22.63 -15.21
C GLU A 200 11.77 24.01 -15.14
N SER A 201 12.26 24.43 -13.96
CA SER A 201 13.09 25.65 -13.80
C SER A 201 14.57 25.40 -14.03
#